data_AF-A0A7C1VYW9-F1
#
_entry.id   AF-A0A7C1VYW9-F1
#
_cell.length_a   1.000
_cell.length_b   1.000
_cell.length_c   1.000
_cell.angle_alpha   90.00
_cell.angle_beta   90.00
_cell.angle_gamma   90.00
#
_symmetry.space_group_name_H-M   'P 1'
#
loop_
_entity.id
_entity.type
_entity.pdbx_description
1 polymer ?
#
loop_
_entity_poly.entity_id
_entity_poly.type
_entity_poly.pdbx_seq_one_letter_code
_entity_poly.pdbx_strand_id
1 'polypeptide(L)'
;MAIYQANDKYRAQLRSTWIADPADGSLLVDDVPDNVPTIVVVGWGTVYETVFTVTGKSGSTPADYALTGVVRLKGANVNLAENLAVNCLNNEEFFNQYSDFVNDEYLNMVEQASAPATPAAGELRLYAGDDGKWHVKNDAGVIATLGELSDEWIDVADAATMTFDLSSITNKLKFLCAALTANRIFAISNASEGYVFMIRVPQDGTGSRLVTFFEVDSEVVTITIADPGVITTTFDMKTGTPVIFTTTDTLPTGITAGTRYFWIRTGATTGNIASSKVNAIAGTTITTSASQAGVHTMGIQILWPGGDLPELTTDKFAYDDFIFIVHSATQITGVIVAQDS
;
A
#
# COMPACT_ATOMS: atom_id res chain seq x y z
N MET A 1 3.89 7.42 -35.49
CA MET A 1 2.92 6.87 -36.46
C MET A 1 3.43 7.14 -37.87
N ALA A 2 4.17 6.19 -38.42
CA ALA A 2 4.04 5.76 -39.81
C ALA A 2 3.95 4.23 -39.70
N ILE A 3 2.71 3.73 -39.62
CA ILE A 3 2.44 2.29 -39.52
C ILE A 3 2.28 1.78 -40.95
N TYR A 4 3.32 1.12 -41.46
CA TYR A 4 3.24 0.22 -42.62
C TYR A 4 3.55 -1.18 -42.04
N GLN A 5 2.54 -1.93 -41.60
CA GLN A 5 1.62 -2.85 -42.30
C GLN A 5 2.28 -4.11 -42.87
N ALA A 6 1.70 -5.27 -42.54
CA ALA A 6 2.22 -6.59 -42.91
C ALA A 6 2.21 -6.79 -44.43
N ASN A 7 3.36 -7.25 -44.97
CA ASN A 7 3.53 -7.70 -46.35
C ASN A 7 2.91 -6.78 -47.41
N ASP A 8 3.38 -5.54 -47.47
CA ASP A 8 3.19 -4.68 -48.65
C ASP A 8 3.45 -5.49 -49.93
N LYS A 9 2.55 -5.34 -50.91
CA LYS A 9 2.42 -6.19 -52.11
C LYS A 9 3.74 -6.40 -52.87
N TYR A 10 4.55 -7.32 -52.39
CA TYR A 10 5.79 -7.71 -53.04
C TYR A 10 5.47 -8.63 -54.22
N ARG A 11 5.94 -8.21 -55.40
CA ARG A 11 5.93 -9.01 -56.62
C ARG A 11 7.31 -8.90 -57.24
N ALA A 12 7.93 -10.04 -57.46
CA ALA A 12 9.19 -10.16 -58.16
C ALA A 12 9.14 -11.34 -59.14
N GLN A 13 10.23 -11.55 -59.85
CA GLN A 13 10.49 -12.72 -60.67
C GLN A 13 11.83 -13.32 -60.32
N LEU A 14 11.98 -14.62 -60.51
CA LEU A 14 13.29 -15.26 -60.43
C LEU A 14 14.18 -14.76 -61.57
N ARG A 15 15.38 -14.28 -61.24
CA ARG A 15 16.40 -13.88 -62.24
C ARG A 15 17.34 -15.01 -62.63
N SER A 16 17.19 -16.18 -62.03
CA SER A 16 17.88 -17.41 -62.43
C SER A 16 17.08 -18.63 -62.02
N THR A 17 17.38 -19.77 -62.63
CA THR A 17 16.85 -21.05 -62.18
C THR A 17 17.31 -21.34 -60.75
N TRP A 18 16.37 -21.66 -59.86
CA TRP A 18 16.67 -22.18 -58.52
C TRP A 18 16.79 -23.70 -58.57
N ILE A 19 17.85 -24.24 -57.99
CA ILE A 19 18.15 -25.68 -57.97
C ILE A 19 17.54 -26.33 -56.73
N ALA A 20 16.82 -27.45 -56.93
CA ALA A 20 16.13 -28.16 -55.86
C ALA A 20 17.00 -29.22 -55.15
N ASP A 21 18.03 -29.73 -55.83
CA ASP A 21 18.94 -30.75 -55.29
C ASP A 21 20.39 -30.59 -55.84
N PRO A 22 21.37 -30.23 -54.99
CA PRO A 22 21.16 -29.72 -53.64
C PRO A 22 20.36 -28.42 -53.68
N ALA A 23 19.49 -28.20 -52.69
CA ALA A 23 18.65 -27.01 -52.65
C ALA A 23 19.50 -25.73 -52.53
N ASP A 24 19.32 -24.77 -53.44
CA ASP A 24 19.97 -23.46 -53.36
C ASP A 24 19.49 -22.70 -52.10
N GLY A 25 20.43 -22.11 -51.36
CA GLY A 25 20.15 -21.39 -50.11
C GLY A 25 19.51 -20.01 -50.28
N SER A 26 19.29 -19.57 -51.53
CA SER A 26 18.75 -18.26 -51.87
C SER A 26 17.89 -18.29 -53.13
N LEU A 27 16.86 -17.46 -53.19
CA LEU A 27 16.11 -17.18 -54.42
C LEU A 27 16.66 -15.87 -55.01
N LEU A 28 17.25 -15.96 -56.19
CA LEU A 28 17.74 -14.79 -56.90
C LEU A 28 16.55 -14.10 -57.57
N VAL A 29 16.29 -12.84 -57.22
CA VAL A 29 15.07 -12.10 -57.60
C VAL A 29 15.40 -10.72 -58.16
N ASP A 30 14.48 -10.11 -58.91
CA ASP A 30 14.62 -8.78 -59.52
C ASP A 30 14.15 -7.62 -58.62
N ASP A 31 13.50 -7.92 -57.51
CA ASP A 31 13.12 -6.98 -56.46
C ASP A 31 13.23 -7.66 -55.08
N VAL A 32 13.21 -6.92 -53.97
CA VAL A 32 13.18 -7.49 -52.61
C VAL A 32 12.09 -6.87 -51.75
N PRO A 33 11.42 -7.64 -50.86
CA PRO A 33 10.40 -7.08 -49.98
C PRO A 33 11.04 -6.11 -48.99
N ASP A 34 10.32 -5.06 -48.58
CA ASP A 34 10.81 -4.10 -47.59
C ASP A 34 11.14 -4.75 -46.24
N ASN A 35 10.34 -5.75 -45.85
CA ASN A 35 10.43 -6.44 -44.57
C ASN A 35 10.69 -7.94 -44.73
N VAL A 36 11.58 -8.48 -43.89
CA VAL A 36 11.86 -9.91 -43.67
C VAL A 36 11.94 -10.13 -42.15
N PRO A 37 11.59 -11.31 -41.59
CA PRO A 37 11.26 -12.58 -42.26
C PRO A 37 9.89 -12.57 -42.93
N THR A 38 9.71 -13.39 -43.97
CA THR A 38 8.45 -13.52 -44.70
C THR A 38 8.28 -14.91 -45.33
N ILE A 39 7.12 -15.15 -45.94
CA ILE A 39 6.83 -16.36 -46.72
C ILE A 39 6.53 -15.95 -48.16
N VAL A 40 7.19 -16.60 -49.11
CA VAL A 40 6.98 -16.36 -50.54
C VAL A 40 6.47 -17.60 -51.25
N VAL A 41 5.67 -17.40 -52.28
CA VAL A 41 5.28 -18.42 -53.26
C VAL A 41 5.96 -18.10 -54.58
N VAL A 42 6.73 -19.05 -55.06
CA VAL A 42 7.31 -19.03 -56.41
C VAL A 42 6.38 -19.82 -57.33
N GLY A 43 6.07 -19.29 -58.51
CA GLY A 43 5.30 -20.01 -59.53
C GLY A 43 3.84 -20.25 -59.16
N TRP A 44 3.20 -19.33 -58.44
CA TRP A 44 1.81 -19.46 -57.98
C TRP A 44 0.83 -19.83 -59.11
N GLY A 45 0.00 -20.86 -58.87
CA GLY A 45 -0.97 -21.36 -59.84
C GLY A 45 -0.39 -22.21 -60.97
N THR A 46 0.90 -22.57 -60.89
CA THR A 46 1.60 -23.36 -61.90
C THR A 46 2.07 -24.71 -61.33
N VAL A 47 2.57 -25.59 -62.19
CA VAL A 47 3.21 -26.85 -61.76
C VAL A 47 4.50 -26.63 -60.93
N TYR A 48 5.02 -25.40 -60.95
CA TYR A 48 6.20 -24.97 -60.20
C TYR A 48 5.85 -24.29 -58.87
N GLU A 49 4.57 -24.32 -58.45
CA GLU A 49 4.16 -23.66 -57.21
C GLU A 49 4.91 -24.24 -56.00
N THR A 50 5.75 -23.39 -55.39
CA THR A 50 6.56 -23.76 -54.24
C THR A 50 6.58 -22.63 -53.21
N VAL A 51 6.35 -22.99 -51.96
CA VAL A 51 6.28 -22.08 -50.82
C VAL A 51 7.56 -22.16 -50.02
N PHE A 52 8.14 -21.01 -49.70
CA PHE A 52 9.39 -20.89 -48.95
C PHE A 52 9.24 -19.98 -47.74
N THR A 53 9.88 -20.33 -46.63
CA THR A 53 10.25 -19.32 -45.62
C THR A 53 11.49 -18.57 -46.09
N VAL A 54 11.55 -17.29 -45.75
CA VAL A 54 12.66 -16.38 -46.04
C VAL A 54 13.00 -15.63 -44.77
N THR A 55 14.23 -15.73 -44.30
CA THR A 55 14.66 -15.04 -43.07
C THR A 55 15.45 -13.76 -43.34
N GLY A 56 15.99 -13.60 -44.55
CA GLY A 56 16.82 -12.46 -44.91
C GLY A 56 16.67 -12.03 -46.37
N LYS A 57 17.32 -10.92 -46.70
CA LYS A 57 17.51 -10.43 -48.07
C LYS A 57 18.92 -9.87 -48.22
N SER A 58 19.43 -9.85 -49.45
CA SER A 58 20.72 -9.26 -49.80
C SER A 58 20.66 -8.60 -51.17
N GLY A 59 21.69 -7.84 -51.50
CA GLY A 59 21.81 -7.09 -52.74
C GLY A 59 21.40 -5.62 -52.58
N SER A 60 21.93 -4.75 -53.42
CA SER A 60 21.63 -3.31 -53.39
C SER A 60 20.89 -2.82 -54.64
N THR A 61 20.82 -3.64 -55.69
CA THR A 61 20.20 -3.35 -56.98
C THR A 61 19.43 -4.55 -57.53
N PRO A 62 18.50 -4.35 -58.48
CA PRO A 62 17.78 -5.45 -59.16
C PRO A 62 18.67 -6.56 -59.77
N ALA A 63 19.93 -6.25 -60.08
CA ALA A 63 20.87 -7.22 -60.65
C ALA A 63 21.48 -8.17 -59.62
N ASP A 64 21.56 -7.78 -58.34
CA ASP A 64 22.21 -8.53 -57.27
C ASP A 64 21.26 -8.91 -56.12
N TYR A 65 19.98 -8.57 -56.22
CA TYR A 65 18.97 -8.96 -55.25
C TYR A 65 18.83 -10.48 -55.08
N ALA A 66 18.68 -10.89 -53.82
CA ALA A 66 18.40 -12.26 -53.43
C ALA A 66 17.62 -12.31 -52.11
N LEU A 67 16.66 -13.23 -52.04
CA LEU A 67 16.06 -13.67 -50.77
C LEU A 67 16.98 -14.74 -50.18
N THR A 68 17.35 -14.59 -48.92
CA THR A 68 18.35 -15.44 -48.24
C THR A 68 17.72 -16.17 -47.05
N GLY A 69 18.41 -17.24 -46.59
CA GLY A 69 17.87 -18.11 -45.55
C GLY A 69 16.59 -18.80 -46.01
N VAL A 70 16.55 -19.19 -47.28
CA VAL A 70 15.39 -19.78 -47.94
C VAL A 70 15.26 -21.25 -47.53
N VAL A 71 14.10 -21.65 -47.03
CA VAL A 71 13.78 -23.05 -46.74
C VAL A 71 12.43 -23.40 -47.37
N ARG A 72 12.40 -24.50 -48.14
CA ARG A 72 11.16 -24.98 -48.77
C ARG A 72 10.20 -25.51 -47.70
N LEU A 73 9.00 -24.96 -47.62
CA LEU A 73 7.92 -25.44 -46.77
C LEU A 73 7.08 -26.53 -47.46
N LYS A 74 6.61 -26.26 -48.68
CA LYS A 74 5.73 -27.16 -49.45
C LYS A 74 5.74 -26.81 -50.94
N GLY A 75 5.21 -27.70 -51.77
CA GLY A 75 5.06 -27.48 -53.22
C GLY A 75 6.02 -28.32 -54.05
N ALA A 76 6.35 -27.84 -55.25
CA ALA A 76 7.09 -28.61 -56.24
C ALA A 76 8.52 -28.94 -55.78
N ASN A 77 8.92 -30.21 -55.94
CA ASN A 77 10.28 -30.70 -55.67
C ASN A 77 11.08 -30.82 -56.97
N VAL A 78 11.16 -29.73 -57.73
CA VAL A 78 11.84 -29.62 -59.02
C VAL A 78 12.56 -28.28 -59.12
N ASN A 79 13.52 -28.16 -60.04
CA ASN A 79 14.15 -26.87 -60.34
C ASN A 79 13.10 -25.85 -60.77
N LEU A 80 13.18 -24.65 -60.20
CA LEU A 80 12.24 -23.57 -60.50
C LEU A 80 12.88 -22.68 -61.56
N ALA A 81 12.27 -22.62 -62.74
CA ALA A 81 12.81 -21.89 -63.87
C ALA A 81 12.92 -20.37 -63.60
N GLU A 82 13.85 -19.72 -64.28
CA GLU A 82 13.92 -18.27 -64.36
C GLU A 82 12.59 -17.66 -64.84
N ASN A 83 12.32 -16.42 -64.45
CA ASN A 83 11.12 -15.63 -64.73
C ASN A 83 9.82 -16.10 -64.04
N LEU A 84 9.88 -17.14 -63.22
CA LEU A 84 8.75 -17.51 -62.37
C LEU A 84 8.44 -16.38 -61.37
N ALA A 85 7.15 -16.04 -61.26
CA ALA A 85 6.70 -15.00 -60.34
C ALA A 85 6.94 -15.41 -58.88
N VAL A 86 7.39 -14.46 -58.06
CA VAL A 86 7.59 -14.58 -56.63
C VAL A 86 6.66 -13.59 -55.94
N ASN A 87 5.74 -14.09 -55.13
CA ASN A 87 4.76 -13.27 -54.42
C ASN A 87 4.84 -13.54 -52.92
N CYS A 88 4.77 -12.50 -52.09
CA CYS A 88 4.57 -12.71 -50.65
C CYS A 88 3.16 -13.26 -50.38
N LEU A 89 3.05 -14.21 -49.45
CA LEU A 89 1.75 -14.63 -48.92
C LEU A 89 1.31 -13.63 -47.85
N ASN A 90 0.15 -13.03 -48.06
CA ASN A 90 -0.45 -12.09 -47.12
C ASN A 90 -1.48 -12.77 -46.21
N ASN A 91 -1.56 -14.12 -46.21
CA ASN A 91 -2.68 -14.82 -45.61
C ASN A 91 -2.34 -15.46 -44.26
N GLU A 92 -3.17 -15.10 -43.27
CA GLU A 92 -3.48 -15.65 -41.94
C GLU A 92 -2.42 -16.28 -41.01
N GLU A 93 -1.33 -16.88 -41.51
CA GLU A 93 -0.30 -17.49 -40.64
C GLU A 93 0.67 -16.46 -40.03
N PHE A 94 0.59 -15.18 -40.42
CA PHE A 94 1.36 -14.09 -39.80
C PHE A 94 0.62 -13.44 -38.60
N PHE A 95 -0.67 -13.77 -38.37
CA PHE A 95 -1.42 -13.23 -37.22
C PHE A 95 -0.86 -13.68 -35.86
N ASN A 96 -0.06 -14.76 -35.82
CA ASN A 96 0.58 -15.20 -34.57
C ASN A 96 1.64 -14.23 -34.02
N GLN A 97 2.17 -13.30 -34.83
CA GLN A 97 3.10 -12.28 -34.31
C GLN A 97 2.38 -11.09 -33.67
N TYR A 98 1.14 -10.82 -34.06
CA TYR A 98 0.30 -9.77 -33.43
C TYR A 98 -0.60 -10.30 -32.31
N SER A 99 -0.91 -11.61 -32.30
CA SER A 99 -1.59 -12.27 -31.17
C SER A 99 -0.86 -12.03 -29.85
N ASP A 100 0.48 -12.11 -29.84
CA ASP A 100 1.28 -11.91 -28.64
C ASP A 100 1.33 -10.44 -28.18
N PHE A 101 0.93 -9.48 -29.03
CA PHE A 101 0.88 -8.06 -28.67
C PHE A 101 -0.52 -7.59 -28.23
N VAL A 102 -1.58 -8.34 -28.57
CA VAL A 102 -2.98 -7.92 -28.37
C VAL A 102 -3.74 -8.85 -27.38
N ASN A 103 -3.19 -10.01 -27.01
CA ASN A 103 -3.81 -10.96 -26.08
C ASN A 103 -3.27 -10.94 -24.64
N ASP A 104 -2.41 -10.00 -24.27
CA ASP A 104 -2.04 -9.88 -22.86
C ASP A 104 -3.24 -9.33 -22.07
N GLU A 105 -3.73 -10.12 -21.09
CA GLU A 105 -4.72 -9.67 -20.09
C GLU A 105 -4.16 -8.59 -19.14
N TYR A 106 -2.90 -8.17 -19.36
CA TYR A 106 -2.09 -7.35 -18.47
C TYR A 106 -1.46 -6.17 -19.21
N LEU A 107 -1.24 -5.07 -18.49
CA LEU A 107 -0.46 -3.94 -18.97
C LEU A 107 1.02 -4.14 -18.61
N ASN A 108 1.85 -4.51 -19.59
CA ASN A 108 3.29 -4.64 -19.39
C ASN A 108 3.97 -3.26 -19.38
N MET A 109 4.52 -2.86 -18.23
CA MET A 109 5.28 -1.62 -18.03
C MET A 109 6.65 -1.95 -17.43
N VAL A 110 7.65 -1.13 -17.75
CA VAL A 110 9.00 -1.26 -17.17
C VAL A 110 9.06 -0.45 -15.88
N GLU A 111 9.50 -1.09 -14.80
CA GLU A 111 9.77 -0.42 -13.52
C GLU A 111 10.86 0.65 -13.70
N GLN A 112 10.63 1.82 -13.11
CA GLN A 112 11.56 2.94 -13.18
C GLN A 112 12.27 3.13 -11.84
N ALA A 113 13.59 2.96 -11.83
CA ALA A 113 14.45 3.25 -10.68
C ALA A 113 14.48 4.72 -10.25
N SER A 114 13.88 5.60 -11.06
CA SER A 114 13.73 7.02 -10.76
C SER A 114 12.43 7.52 -11.34
N ALA A 115 11.74 8.39 -10.61
CA ALA A 115 10.51 8.99 -11.09
C ALA A 115 10.71 9.68 -12.46
N PRO A 116 9.71 9.63 -13.35
CA PRO A 116 9.78 10.31 -14.63
C PRO A 116 9.94 11.82 -14.43
N ALA A 117 10.43 12.51 -15.46
CA ALA A 117 10.49 13.98 -15.43
C ALA A 117 9.11 14.59 -15.13
N THR A 118 9.08 15.80 -14.57
CA THR A 118 7.82 16.51 -14.32
C THR A 118 7.07 16.73 -15.65
N PRO A 119 5.79 16.33 -15.75
CA PRO A 119 4.98 16.53 -16.95
C PRO A 119 4.64 18.00 -17.18
N ALA A 120 4.10 18.31 -18.37
CA ALA A 120 3.71 19.68 -18.70
C ALA A 120 2.47 20.11 -17.89
N ALA A 121 2.18 21.42 -17.87
CA ALA A 121 1.03 21.95 -17.15
C ALA A 121 -0.29 21.26 -17.57
N GLY A 122 -1.06 20.80 -16.59
CA GLY A 122 -2.32 20.07 -16.80
C GLY A 122 -2.19 18.58 -17.12
N GLU A 123 -0.98 18.02 -17.06
CA GLU A 123 -0.74 16.59 -17.33
C GLU A 123 -0.39 15.79 -16.05
N LEU A 124 -0.67 14.48 -16.11
CA LEU A 124 -0.26 13.50 -15.11
C LEU A 124 0.52 12.37 -15.78
N ARG A 125 1.47 11.77 -15.06
CA ARG A 125 2.20 10.57 -15.50
C ARG A 125 1.99 9.42 -14.52
N LEU A 126 1.39 8.33 -15.01
CA LEU A 126 1.34 7.04 -14.32
C LEU A 126 2.59 6.22 -14.64
N TYR A 127 3.29 5.70 -13.64
CA TYR A 127 4.48 4.86 -13.84
C TYR A 127 4.59 3.78 -12.76
N ALA A 128 5.29 2.69 -13.08
CA ALA A 128 5.68 1.66 -12.11
C ALA A 128 7.05 2.04 -11.52
N GLY A 129 7.16 2.12 -10.19
CA GLY A 129 8.44 2.32 -9.50
C GLY A 129 9.20 1.00 -9.32
N ASP A 130 10.50 1.09 -9.02
CA ASP A 130 11.32 -0.07 -8.60
C ASP A 130 10.99 -0.57 -7.17
N ASP A 131 10.06 0.11 -6.50
CA ASP A 131 9.43 -0.29 -5.25
C ASP A 131 8.25 -1.26 -5.45
N GLY A 132 7.97 -1.66 -6.71
CA GLY A 132 6.87 -2.55 -7.07
C GLY A 132 5.49 -1.88 -6.95
N LYS A 133 5.43 -0.54 -6.87
CA LYS A 133 4.18 0.21 -6.72
C LYS A 133 3.86 1.04 -7.95
N TRP A 134 2.59 1.42 -8.06
CA TRP A 134 2.11 2.35 -9.08
C TRP A 134 2.14 3.77 -8.54
N HIS A 135 2.67 4.70 -9.33
CA HIS A 135 2.84 6.10 -8.95
C HIS A 135 2.23 7.04 -9.97
N VAL A 136 1.69 8.16 -9.52
CA VAL A 136 1.26 9.28 -10.34
C VAL A 136 2.09 10.50 -10.01
N LYS A 137 2.70 11.10 -11.04
CA LYS A 137 3.39 12.38 -10.92
C LYS A 137 2.59 13.48 -11.61
N ASN A 138 2.33 14.58 -10.91
CA ASN A 138 1.66 15.75 -11.47
C ASN A 138 2.62 16.80 -12.04
N ASP A 139 2.05 17.81 -12.70
CA ASP A 139 2.75 18.95 -13.31
C ASP A 139 3.46 19.87 -12.31
N ALA A 140 3.08 19.82 -11.03
CA ALA A 140 3.82 20.44 -9.93
C ALA A 140 5.04 19.60 -9.45
N GLY A 141 5.27 18.42 -10.04
CA GLY A 141 6.35 17.51 -9.69
C GLY A 141 6.09 16.66 -8.44
N VAL A 142 4.88 16.73 -7.88
CA VAL A 142 4.44 15.92 -6.74
C VAL A 142 4.20 14.50 -7.21
N ILE A 143 4.69 13.53 -6.44
CA ILE A 143 4.50 12.10 -6.69
C ILE A 143 3.53 11.56 -5.64
N ALA A 144 2.54 10.79 -6.08
CA ALA A 144 1.60 10.09 -5.24
C ALA A 144 1.57 8.61 -5.60
N THR A 145 1.70 7.73 -4.61
CA THR A 145 1.51 6.29 -4.79
C THR A 145 0.02 5.97 -4.90
N LEU A 146 -0.37 5.13 -5.86
CA LEU A 146 -1.73 4.61 -5.99
C LEU A 146 -1.85 3.27 -5.27
N GLY A 147 -2.90 3.11 -4.46
CA GLY A 147 -3.31 1.81 -3.95
C GLY A 147 -2.62 1.33 -2.67
N GLU A 148 -2.11 2.23 -1.82
CA GLU A 148 -1.62 1.83 -0.49
C GLU A 148 -2.79 1.51 0.46
N LEU A 149 -3.29 0.28 0.37
CA LEU A 149 -3.92 -0.43 1.47
C LEU A 149 -2.95 -1.53 1.92
N SER A 150 -1.80 -1.15 2.47
CA SER A 150 -0.94 -2.15 3.11
C SER A 150 -1.67 -2.71 4.35
N ASP A 151 -1.58 -4.03 4.54
CA ASP A 151 -1.92 -4.65 5.83
C ASP A 151 -0.69 -4.70 6.76
N GLU A 152 0.34 -3.95 6.41
CA GLU A 152 1.62 -3.90 7.10
C GLU A 152 1.51 -3.10 8.39
N TRP A 153 2.23 -3.59 9.39
CA TRP A 153 2.36 -2.92 10.67
C TRP A 153 3.38 -1.80 10.59
N ILE A 154 3.11 -0.71 11.29
CA ILE A 154 4.10 0.33 11.59
C ILE A 154 4.88 -0.17 12.81
N ASP A 155 6.15 -0.48 12.62
CA ASP A 155 7.01 -0.91 13.72
C ASP A 155 7.26 0.23 14.72
N VAL A 156 7.06 -0.04 16.00
CA VAL A 156 7.33 0.88 17.11
C VAL A 156 8.43 0.31 17.97
N ALA A 157 9.60 0.94 17.91
CA ALA A 157 10.77 0.51 18.66
C ALA A 157 10.54 0.60 20.19
N ASP A 158 11.15 -0.32 20.94
CA ASP A 158 11.08 -0.32 22.40
C ASP A 158 11.80 0.91 22.95
N ALA A 159 11.08 1.69 23.75
CA ALA A 159 11.56 2.91 24.38
C ALA A 159 10.77 3.14 25.67
N ALA A 160 11.34 3.91 26.61
CA ALA A 160 10.63 4.24 27.86
C ALA A 160 9.24 4.84 27.62
N THR A 161 9.13 5.67 26.57
CA THR A 161 7.87 6.13 26.00
C THR A 161 7.80 5.70 24.54
N MET A 162 6.75 4.97 24.18
CA MET A 162 6.48 4.49 22.83
C MET A 162 5.35 5.34 22.24
N THR A 163 5.67 6.15 21.22
CA THR A 163 4.73 7.10 20.62
C THR A 163 4.12 6.54 19.34
N PHE A 164 2.80 6.53 19.26
CA PHE A 164 2.01 6.11 18.11
C PHE A 164 1.54 7.36 17.35
N ASP A 165 2.17 7.63 16.20
CA ASP A 165 1.86 8.79 15.37
C ASP A 165 0.73 8.49 14.40
N LEU A 166 -0.42 9.12 14.62
CA LEU A 166 -1.61 8.91 13.80
C LEU A 166 -1.64 9.78 12.52
N SER A 167 -0.57 10.51 12.21
CA SER A 167 -0.42 11.20 10.93
C SER A 167 0.10 10.31 9.80
N SER A 168 0.52 9.08 10.12
CA SER A 168 0.99 8.09 9.14
C SER A 168 -0.16 7.59 8.26
N ILE A 169 -0.25 8.12 7.04
CA ILE A 169 -1.27 7.74 6.05
C ILE A 169 -0.89 6.51 5.21
N THR A 170 0.35 6.02 5.34
CA THR A 170 0.92 4.92 4.55
C THR A 170 0.33 3.56 4.93
N ASN A 171 -0.12 3.38 6.18
CA ASN A 171 -0.67 2.12 6.70
C ASN A 171 -2.01 2.41 7.42
N LYS A 172 -2.85 1.38 7.63
CA LYS A 172 -4.17 1.47 8.31
C LYS A 172 -4.10 1.81 9.82
N LEU A 173 -3.11 2.59 10.25
CA LEU A 173 -2.81 2.92 11.65
C LEU A 173 -2.72 1.66 12.53
N LYS A 174 -2.04 0.63 12.02
CA LYS A 174 -1.71 -0.60 12.74
C LYS A 174 -0.28 -0.51 13.24
N PHE A 175 -0.07 -0.57 14.55
CA PHE A 175 1.26 -0.43 15.17
C PHE A 175 1.70 -1.73 15.83
N LEU A 176 2.88 -2.22 15.48
CA LEU A 176 3.49 -3.37 16.11
C LEU A 176 4.59 -2.89 17.05
N CYS A 177 4.36 -3.04 18.35
CA CYS A 177 5.38 -2.77 19.34
C CYS A 177 6.50 -3.81 19.25
N ALA A 178 7.74 -3.38 19.45
CA ALA A 178 8.79 -4.29 19.86
C ALA A 178 8.44 -4.94 21.21
N ALA A 179 9.00 -6.12 21.48
CA ALA A 179 8.73 -6.84 22.72
C ALA A 179 9.09 -5.98 23.94
N LEU A 180 8.15 -5.85 24.88
CA LEU A 180 8.35 -4.99 26.05
C LEU A 180 9.45 -5.55 26.96
N THR A 181 10.57 -4.83 27.09
CA THR A 181 11.70 -5.25 27.95
C THR A 181 11.61 -4.74 29.38
N ALA A 182 10.69 -3.82 29.66
CA ALA A 182 10.36 -3.26 30.98
C ALA A 182 9.00 -2.54 30.92
N ASN A 183 8.57 -1.95 32.04
CA ASN A 183 7.35 -1.15 32.08
C ASN A 183 7.48 0.08 31.17
N ARG A 184 6.48 0.31 30.32
CA ARG A 184 6.47 1.37 29.29
C ARG A 184 5.33 2.35 29.45
N ILE A 185 5.51 3.52 28.87
CA ILE A 185 4.46 4.51 28.67
C ILE A 185 4.10 4.51 27.19
N PHE A 186 2.84 4.32 26.87
CA PHE A 186 2.31 4.52 25.54
C PHE A 186 1.88 5.98 25.41
N ALA A 187 2.23 6.60 24.30
CA ALA A 187 1.91 7.98 23.95
C ALA A 187 1.26 8.02 22.57
N ILE A 188 0.32 8.93 22.33
CA ILE A 188 -0.23 9.19 20.99
C ILE A 188 0.18 10.57 20.53
N SER A 189 0.31 10.75 19.21
CA SER A 189 0.47 12.07 18.60
C SER A 189 -0.41 12.21 17.36
N ASN A 190 -0.76 13.46 17.03
CA ASN A 190 -1.56 13.79 15.85
C ASN A 190 -2.92 13.07 15.78
N ALA A 191 -3.52 12.81 16.94
CA ALA A 191 -4.85 12.22 17.01
C ALA A 191 -5.92 13.23 16.57
N SER A 192 -6.88 12.76 15.79
CA SER A 192 -8.03 13.53 15.33
C SER A 192 -9.31 12.72 15.53
N GLU A 193 -10.43 13.41 15.71
CA GLU A 193 -11.75 12.78 15.76
C GLU A 193 -11.98 11.90 14.52
N GLY A 194 -12.54 10.71 14.77
CA GLY A 194 -12.83 9.71 13.74
C GLY A 194 -11.69 8.73 13.49
N TYR A 195 -10.48 8.96 14.02
CA TYR A 195 -9.38 8.03 13.87
C TYR A 195 -9.64 6.72 14.61
N VAL A 196 -9.33 5.62 13.94
CA VAL A 196 -9.33 4.26 14.50
C VAL A 196 -7.94 3.68 14.25
N PHE A 197 -7.33 3.15 15.29
CA PHE A 197 -5.99 2.58 15.21
C PHE A 197 -5.88 1.33 16.08
N MET A 198 -4.89 0.50 15.77
CA MET A 198 -4.63 -0.75 16.45
C MET A 198 -3.20 -0.76 16.98
N ILE A 199 -3.02 -1.23 18.19
CA ILE A 199 -1.69 -1.50 18.77
C ILE A 199 -1.63 -2.99 19.10
N ARG A 200 -0.61 -3.66 18.56
CA ARG A 200 -0.22 -5.01 18.94
C ARG A 200 1.00 -4.96 19.84
N VAL A 201 0.92 -5.61 20.99
CA VAL A 201 1.96 -5.59 22.01
C VAL A 201 2.47 -7.01 22.27
N PRO A 202 3.74 -7.32 21.94
CA PRO A 202 4.40 -8.54 22.39
C PRO A 202 5.13 -8.36 23.72
N GLN A 203 5.22 -9.43 24.51
CA GLN A 203 6.07 -9.49 25.71
C GLN A 203 7.43 -10.14 25.47
N ASP A 204 8.45 -9.71 26.23
CA ASP A 204 9.79 -10.33 26.26
C ASP A 204 9.82 -11.70 26.96
N GLY A 205 8.73 -12.08 27.63
CA GLY A 205 8.59 -13.32 28.39
C GLY A 205 9.19 -13.32 29.78
N THR A 206 9.56 -12.16 30.33
CA THR A 206 10.15 -12.05 31.67
C THR A 206 9.28 -11.23 32.62
N GLY A 207 8.41 -11.92 33.35
CA GLY A 207 7.57 -11.32 34.38
C GLY A 207 6.45 -10.43 33.83
N SER A 208 5.54 -10.00 34.71
CA SER A 208 4.45 -9.10 34.32
C SER A 208 4.99 -7.70 34.03
N ARG A 209 4.78 -7.22 32.79
CA ARG A 209 5.09 -5.84 32.40
C ARG A 209 3.84 -5.00 32.48
N LEU A 210 4.03 -3.75 32.90
CA LEU A 210 2.96 -2.76 32.93
C LEU A 210 3.13 -1.78 31.77
N VAL A 211 2.00 -1.45 31.14
CA VAL A 211 1.91 -0.33 30.22
C VAL A 211 1.03 0.74 30.84
N THR A 212 1.58 1.95 30.93
CA THR A 212 0.77 3.14 31.19
C THR A 212 0.26 3.65 29.85
N PHE A 213 -1.05 3.70 29.68
CA PHE A 213 -1.66 4.22 28.46
C PHE A 213 -1.60 5.75 28.43
N PHE A 214 -1.63 6.30 27.23
CA PHE A 214 -1.64 7.75 27.00
C PHE A 214 -2.87 8.39 27.66
N GLU A 215 -2.69 9.64 28.10
CA GLU A 215 -3.80 10.52 28.43
C GLU A 215 -4.45 11.03 27.14
N VAL A 216 -5.77 11.18 27.17
CA VAL A 216 -6.53 11.73 26.05
C VAL A 216 -6.31 13.24 25.96
N ASP A 217 -6.39 13.91 27.11
CA ASP A 217 -6.08 15.33 27.30
C ASP A 217 -5.85 15.57 28.81
N SER A 218 -5.24 16.69 29.18
CA SER A 218 -5.06 17.06 30.59
C SER A 218 -5.02 18.56 30.82
N GLU A 219 -5.45 18.97 32.02
CA GLU A 219 -5.43 20.38 32.41
C GLU A 219 -5.31 20.57 33.93
N VAL A 220 -5.03 21.81 34.33
CA VAL A 220 -5.11 22.24 35.72
C VAL A 220 -6.58 22.44 36.12
N VAL A 221 -6.97 21.87 37.25
CA VAL A 221 -8.34 21.94 37.78
C VAL A 221 -8.39 22.54 39.17
N THR A 222 -9.57 23.01 39.58
CA THR A 222 -9.82 23.35 40.99
C THR A 222 -10.68 22.28 41.64
N ILE A 223 -10.37 21.95 42.89
CA ILE A 223 -11.08 20.92 43.66
C ILE A 223 -11.55 21.57 44.96
N THR A 224 -12.85 21.53 45.26
CA THR A 224 -13.35 22.00 46.55
C THR A 224 -13.08 20.96 47.63
N ILE A 225 -12.93 21.39 48.88
CA ILE A 225 -12.95 20.51 50.06
C ILE A 225 -14.40 20.52 50.58
N ALA A 226 -15.22 19.55 50.17
CA ALA A 226 -16.66 19.55 50.43
C ALA A 226 -17.28 18.13 50.35
N ASP A 227 -18.54 18.02 50.75
CA ASP A 227 -19.37 16.83 50.58
C ASP A 227 -20.62 17.17 49.74
N PRO A 228 -20.67 16.83 48.43
CA PRO A 228 -19.62 16.17 47.65
C PRO A 228 -18.49 17.12 47.22
N GLY A 229 -17.32 16.57 46.92
CA GLY A 229 -16.22 17.35 46.35
C GLY A 229 -16.49 17.73 44.90
N VAL A 230 -16.51 19.02 44.59
CA VAL A 230 -16.73 19.56 43.24
C VAL A 230 -15.39 19.86 42.58
N ILE A 231 -15.23 19.39 41.35
CA ILE A 231 -14.10 19.68 40.47
C ILE A 231 -14.57 20.63 39.38
N THR A 232 -13.79 21.70 39.15
CA THR A 232 -14.02 22.65 38.05
C THR A 232 -12.95 22.47 36.99
N THR A 233 -13.39 22.34 35.74
CA THR A 233 -12.61 21.97 34.54
C THR A 233 -13.09 22.80 33.35
N THR A 234 -12.30 22.95 32.28
CA THR A 234 -12.78 23.52 31.01
C THR A 234 -13.39 22.46 30.08
N PHE A 235 -13.19 21.17 30.39
CA PHE A 235 -13.69 20.06 29.59
C PHE A 235 -15.15 19.71 29.90
N ASP A 236 -15.96 19.54 28.85
CA ASP A 236 -17.30 18.96 28.98
C ASP A 236 -17.26 17.44 28.78
N MET A 237 -17.06 16.71 29.88
CA MET A 237 -16.98 15.26 29.89
C MET A 237 -18.31 14.62 30.28
N LYS A 238 -18.63 13.49 29.65
CA LYS A 238 -19.81 12.67 30.01
C LYS A 238 -19.59 11.94 31.33
N THR A 239 -20.67 11.69 32.07
CA THR A 239 -20.62 10.81 33.25
C THR A 239 -20.08 9.44 32.87
N GLY A 240 -19.14 8.92 33.65
CA GLY A 240 -18.43 7.67 33.41
C GLY A 240 -17.10 7.81 32.66
N THR A 241 -16.71 9.01 32.22
CA THR A 241 -15.36 9.25 31.68
C THR A 241 -14.31 9.01 32.77
N PRO A 242 -13.29 8.16 32.54
CA PRO A 242 -12.25 7.93 33.54
C PRO A 242 -11.26 9.09 33.56
N VAL A 243 -10.82 9.45 34.77
CA VAL A 243 -9.87 10.53 35.03
C VAL A 243 -8.84 10.10 36.07
N ILE A 244 -7.66 10.70 36.04
CA ILE A 244 -6.62 10.58 37.06
C ILE A 244 -6.21 11.96 37.54
N PHE A 245 -5.68 12.05 38.76
CA PHE A 245 -5.21 13.30 39.33
C PHE A 245 -3.74 13.23 39.69
N THR A 246 -3.05 14.36 39.51
CA THR A 246 -1.72 14.60 40.03
C THR A 246 -1.69 15.97 40.72
N THR A 247 -0.65 16.22 41.51
CA THR A 247 -0.46 17.50 42.18
C THR A 247 1.02 17.78 42.32
N THR A 248 1.38 19.06 42.47
CA THR A 248 2.74 19.47 42.85
C THR A 248 3.00 19.31 44.35
N ASP A 249 1.97 19.08 45.17
CA ASP A 249 2.10 18.90 46.62
C ASP A 249 1.04 17.91 47.17
N THR A 250 -0.05 18.38 47.78
CA THR A 250 -0.98 17.53 48.53
C THR A 250 -2.39 17.63 47.95
N LEU A 251 -2.93 16.51 47.47
CA LEU A 251 -4.34 16.39 47.05
C LEU A 251 -5.27 16.37 48.27
N PRO A 252 -6.54 16.83 48.15
CA PRO A 252 -7.56 16.62 49.17
C PRO A 252 -7.69 15.14 49.58
N THR A 253 -7.98 14.89 50.85
CA THR A 253 -8.32 13.55 51.33
C THR A 253 -9.56 13.05 50.59
N GLY A 254 -9.50 11.83 50.06
CA GLY A 254 -10.51 11.25 49.16
C GLY A 254 -9.98 11.04 47.74
N ILE A 255 -8.91 11.75 47.36
CA ILE A 255 -8.24 11.62 46.06
C ILE A 255 -6.79 11.19 46.27
N THR A 256 -6.42 10.08 45.67
CA THR A 256 -5.05 9.57 45.63
C THR A 256 -4.45 9.84 44.25
N ALA A 257 -3.24 10.38 44.21
CA ALA A 257 -2.56 10.66 42.94
C ALA A 257 -2.34 9.37 42.13
N GLY A 258 -2.49 9.47 40.80
CA GLY A 258 -2.34 8.33 39.89
C GLY A 258 -3.44 7.25 40.00
N THR A 259 -4.43 7.44 40.88
CA THR A 259 -5.58 6.53 40.99
C THR A 259 -6.64 6.92 39.98
N ARG A 260 -7.22 5.92 39.30
CA ARG A 260 -8.32 6.13 38.36
C ARG A 260 -9.63 6.36 39.13
N TYR A 261 -10.30 7.44 38.76
CA TYR A 261 -11.65 7.79 39.18
C TYR A 261 -12.56 7.93 37.95
N PHE A 262 -13.86 8.06 38.18
CA PHE A 262 -14.85 8.21 37.12
C PHE A 262 -15.66 9.49 37.32
N TRP A 263 -15.73 10.29 36.27
CA TRP A 263 -16.40 11.59 36.26
C TRP A 263 -17.92 11.45 36.43
N ILE A 264 -18.51 12.34 37.22
CA ILE A 264 -19.96 12.56 37.32
C ILE A 264 -20.22 13.99 36.87
N ARG A 265 -20.83 14.14 35.70
CA ARG A 265 -21.14 15.46 35.13
C ARG A 265 -22.28 16.12 35.91
N THR A 266 -22.02 17.29 36.51
CA THR A 266 -23.06 18.14 37.12
C THR A 266 -23.34 19.41 36.32
N GLY A 267 -22.39 19.81 35.47
CA GLY A 267 -22.49 20.90 34.51
C GLY A 267 -21.46 20.74 33.39
N ALA A 268 -21.38 21.72 32.48
CA ALA A 268 -20.43 21.66 31.36
C ALA A 268 -18.96 21.78 31.81
N THR A 269 -18.71 22.48 32.93
CA THR A 269 -17.36 22.76 33.45
C THR A 269 -17.21 22.32 34.91
N THR A 270 -18.17 21.54 35.41
CA THR A 270 -18.22 21.11 36.82
C THR A 270 -18.68 19.68 36.94
N GLY A 271 -18.12 18.96 37.90
CA GLY A 271 -18.52 17.60 38.19
C GLY A 271 -18.00 17.12 39.54
N ASN A 272 -18.42 15.90 39.86
CA ASN A 272 -17.89 15.14 40.98
C ASN A 272 -17.14 13.91 40.43
N ILE A 273 -16.56 13.12 41.32
CA ILE A 273 -15.91 11.86 40.96
C ILE A 273 -16.46 10.71 41.79
N ALA A 274 -16.35 9.51 41.22
CA ALA A 274 -16.65 8.25 41.87
C ALA A 274 -15.46 7.30 41.80
N SER A 275 -15.43 6.31 42.70
CA SER A 275 -14.39 5.27 42.75
C SER A 275 -14.53 4.19 41.69
N SER A 276 -15.68 4.09 41.02
CA SER A 276 -15.92 3.13 39.94
C SER A 276 -16.90 3.69 38.91
N LYS A 277 -16.87 3.14 37.69
CA LYS A 277 -17.81 3.50 36.62
C LYS A 277 -19.27 3.27 37.03
N VAL A 278 -19.53 2.17 37.74
CA VAL A 278 -20.87 1.83 38.27
C VAL A 278 -21.33 2.88 39.28
N ASN A 279 -20.44 3.30 40.19
CA ASN A 279 -20.74 4.35 41.16
C ASN A 279 -20.99 5.70 40.48
N ALA A 280 -20.24 6.03 39.42
CA ALA A 280 -20.48 7.27 38.67
C ALA A 280 -21.87 7.27 38.02
N ILE A 281 -22.29 6.16 37.42
CA ILE A 281 -23.62 6.00 36.82
C ILE A 281 -24.71 6.07 37.90
N ALA A 282 -24.45 5.51 39.09
CA ALA A 282 -25.36 5.57 40.23
C ALA A 282 -25.39 6.94 40.95
N GLY A 283 -24.47 7.85 40.63
CA GLY A 283 -24.34 9.15 41.30
C GLY A 283 -23.69 9.10 42.69
N THR A 284 -22.96 8.02 43.02
CA THR A 284 -22.26 7.88 44.30
C THR A 284 -20.94 8.65 44.26
N THR A 285 -20.95 9.86 44.81
CA THR A 285 -19.82 10.79 44.81
C THR A 285 -18.81 10.51 45.91
N ILE A 286 -17.56 10.92 45.69
CA ILE A 286 -16.52 10.98 46.71
C ILE A 286 -16.56 12.33 47.44
N THR A 287 -16.52 12.27 48.77
CA THR A 287 -16.28 13.44 49.64
C THR A 287 -14.81 13.82 49.62
N THR A 288 -14.51 15.11 49.53
CA THR A 288 -13.15 15.65 49.66
C THR A 288 -12.99 16.39 50.98
N SER A 289 -11.93 16.09 51.71
CA SER A 289 -11.70 16.65 53.06
C SER A 289 -10.22 17.00 53.29
N ALA A 290 -9.91 17.50 54.49
CA ALA A 290 -8.57 17.95 54.90
C ALA A 290 -8.00 19.11 54.05
N SER A 291 -6.81 19.60 54.42
CA SER A 291 -6.11 20.65 53.68
C SER A 291 -5.57 20.13 52.35
N GLN A 292 -5.57 20.98 51.33
CA GLN A 292 -4.93 20.74 50.03
C GLN A 292 -3.90 21.84 49.74
N ALA A 293 -2.89 21.53 48.92
CA ALA A 293 -1.88 22.49 48.50
C ALA A 293 -1.30 22.10 47.12
N GLY A 294 -0.78 23.10 46.41
CA GLY A 294 -0.16 22.92 45.10
C GLY A 294 -1.12 23.12 43.92
N VAL A 295 -0.60 22.84 42.73
CA VAL A 295 -1.37 22.88 41.47
C VAL A 295 -1.87 21.47 41.19
N HIS A 296 -3.19 21.31 41.08
CA HIS A 296 -3.83 20.02 40.80
C HIS A 296 -4.10 19.88 39.32
N THR A 297 -3.66 18.78 38.73
CA THR A 297 -3.85 18.47 37.31
C THR A 297 -4.73 17.24 37.18
N MET A 298 -5.70 17.30 36.29
CA MET A 298 -6.56 16.18 35.91
C MET A 298 -6.18 15.71 34.51
N GLY A 299 -5.92 14.41 34.37
CA GLY A 299 -5.72 13.75 33.09
C GLY A 299 -6.93 12.90 32.73
N ILE A 300 -7.46 13.07 31.52
CA ILE A 300 -8.52 12.24 30.95
C ILE A 300 -7.91 10.93 30.47
N GLN A 301 -8.53 9.81 30.84
CA GLN A 301 -8.03 8.48 30.52
C GLN A 301 -8.87 7.81 29.43
N ILE A 302 -8.31 6.76 28.84
CA ILE A 302 -9.00 5.90 27.88
C ILE A 302 -10.16 5.18 28.58
N LEU A 303 -11.34 5.21 27.96
CA LEU A 303 -12.50 4.45 28.43
C LEU A 303 -12.42 3.01 27.92
N TRP A 304 -12.26 2.07 28.85
CA TRP A 304 -12.36 0.65 28.57
C TRP A 304 -13.79 0.12 28.86
N PRO A 305 -14.27 -0.93 28.15
CA PRO A 305 -15.59 -1.51 28.37
C PRO A 305 -15.86 -1.84 29.84
N GLY A 306 -14.93 -2.54 30.49
CA GLY A 306 -14.99 -2.90 31.90
C GLY A 306 -14.68 -1.77 32.89
N GLY A 307 -14.15 -0.63 32.42
CA GLY A 307 -13.74 0.51 33.23
C GLY A 307 -12.29 0.43 33.75
N ASP A 308 -11.79 -0.76 34.02
CA ASP A 308 -10.42 -0.98 34.47
C ASP A 308 -9.41 -1.03 33.30
N LEU A 309 -8.13 -0.84 33.60
CA LEU A 309 -7.07 -1.02 32.62
C LEU A 309 -6.99 -2.49 32.18
N PRO A 310 -6.68 -2.77 30.91
CA PRO A 310 -6.39 -4.13 30.48
C PRO A 310 -5.12 -4.63 31.18
N GLU A 311 -5.15 -5.90 31.61
CA GLU A 311 -3.96 -6.63 32.03
C GLU A 311 -3.30 -7.25 30.80
N LEU A 312 -1.98 -7.10 30.66
CA LEU A 312 -1.24 -7.71 29.57
C LEU A 312 -1.03 -9.20 29.84
N THR A 313 -1.05 -10.00 28.79
CA THR A 313 -0.54 -11.37 28.82
C THR A 313 0.94 -11.37 29.22
N THR A 314 1.42 -12.45 29.83
CA THR A 314 2.80 -12.53 30.33
C THR A 314 3.68 -13.50 29.55
N ASP A 315 3.06 -14.26 28.66
CA ASP A 315 3.73 -15.33 27.93
C ASP A 315 4.68 -14.76 26.89
N LYS A 316 5.82 -15.42 26.74
CA LYS A 316 6.88 -14.96 25.84
C LYS A 316 6.36 -14.93 24.41
N PHE A 317 6.39 -13.75 23.79
CA PHE A 317 5.86 -13.50 22.45
C PHE A 317 4.35 -13.70 22.29
N ALA A 318 3.59 -13.80 23.38
CA ALA A 318 2.14 -13.63 23.32
C ALA A 318 1.82 -12.20 22.89
N TYR A 319 0.80 -12.06 22.04
CA TYR A 319 0.34 -10.76 21.58
C TYR A 319 -0.93 -10.33 22.30
N ASP A 320 -0.93 -9.07 22.73
CA ASP A 320 -2.13 -8.35 23.12
C ASP A 320 -2.50 -7.33 22.04
N ASP A 321 -3.70 -7.46 21.51
CA ASP A 321 -4.23 -6.60 20.46
C ASP A 321 -5.27 -5.63 21.04
N PHE A 322 -4.97 -4.35 20.92
CA PHE A 322 -5.85 -3.26 21.33
C PHE A 322 -6.32 -2.48 20.12
N ILE A 323 -7.61 -2.17 20.06
CA ILE A 323 -8.16 -1.19 19.14
C ILE A 323 -8.61 0.05 19.92
N PHE A 324 -8.34 1.21 19.35
CA PHE A 324 -8.72 2.50 19.89
C PHE A 324 -9.57 3.26 18.88
N ILE A 325 -10.57 3.97 19.40
CA ILE A 325 -11.43 4.85 18.62
C ILE A 325 -11.37 6.24 19.23
N VAL A 326 -10.94 7.22 18.44
CA VAL A 326 -10.89 8.62 18.82
C VAL A 326 -12.24 9.26 18.50
N HIS A 327 -13.04 9.50 19.52
CA HIS A 327 -14.37 10.11 19.36
C HIS A 327 -14.32 11.64 19.43
N SER A 328 -13.35 12.21 20.13
CA SER A 328 -13.11 13.65 20.25
C SER A 328 -11.82 13.90 21.03
N ALA A 329 -11.46 15.17 21.22
CA ALA A 329 -10.33 15.58 22.06
C ALA A 329 -10.45 15.14 23.54
N THR A 330 -11.65 14.77 24.03
CA THR A 330 -11.85 14.37 25.44
C THR A 330 -12.39 12.95 25.59
N GLN A 331 -12.48 12.20 24.49
CA GLN A 331 -13.07 10.86 24.51
C GLN A 331 -12.35 9.92 23.54
N ILE A 332 -11.59 8.98 24.11
CA ILE A 332 -11.04 7.82 23.40
C ILE A 332 -11.54 6.56 24.10
N THR A 333 -12.02 5.60 23.31
CA THR A 333 -12.40 4.27 23.79
C THR A 333 -11.34 3.26 23.37
N GLY A 334 -10.95 2.37 24.27
CA GLY A 334 -10.07 1.23 23.99
C GLY A 334 -10.83 -0.08 24.10
N VAL A 335 -10.52 -1.06 23.26
CA VAL A 335 -11.08 -2.42 23.31
C VAL A 335 -9.96 -3.43 23.15
N ILE A 336 -9.99 -4.49 23.96
CA ILE A 336 -9.13 -5.66 23.79
C ILE A 336 -9.78 -6.57 22.73
N VAL A 337 -9.04 -6.87 21.66
CA VAL A 337 -9.55 -7.64 20.52
C VAL A 337 -9.10 -9.09 20.58
N ALA A 338 -7.85 -9.30 20.94
CA ALA A 338 -7.27 -10.61 21.15
C ALA A 338 -6.21 -10.51 22.26
N GLN A 339 -6.12 -11.57 23.05
CA GLN A 339 -5.03 -11.80 23.98
C GLN A 339 -4.63 -13.25 23.78
N ASP A 340 -3.39 -13.49 23.38
CA ASP A 340 -2.87 -14.84 23.28
C ASP A 340 -2.71 -15.41 24.69
N SER A 341 -3.35 -16.55 24.94
CA SER A 341 -3.40 -17.20 26.25
C SER A 341 -2.16 -18.02 26.58
#